data_AF-A0A2W4LIS6-F1
#
_entry.id   AF-A0A2W4LIS6-F1
#
_cell.length_a   1.000
_cell.length_b   1.000
_cell.length_c   1.000
_cell.angle_alpha   90.00
_cell.angle_beta   90.00
_cell.angle_gamma   90.00
#
_symmetry.space_group_name_H-M   'P 1'
#
loop_
_entity.id
_entity.type
_entity.pdbx_description
1 polymer ?
#
loop_
_entity_poly.entity_id
_entity_poly.type
_entity_poly.pdbx_seq_one_letter_code
_entity_poly.pdbx_strand_id
1 'polypeptide(L)' 'TGHWRFSPTEEGLIVAARHTVTVKPSALEVLGPGTTVADARRYLRRVLSANSMKNLYLAKTYAEERAGG' A
#
# COMPACT_ATOMS: atom_id res chain seq x y z
N THR A 1 -1.46 -8.77 7.06
CA THR A 1 -0.17 -8.28 7.62
C THR A 1 0.52 -7.39 6.60
N GLY A 2 1.60 -6.70 6.98
CA GLY A 2 2.34 -5.83 6.08
C GLY A 2 3.60 -5.29 6.76
N HIS A 3 4.43 -4.59 6.00
CA HIS A 3 5.59 -3.90 6.53
C HIS A 3 6.02 -2.75 5.62
N TRP A 4 6.81 -1.85 6.19
CA TRP A 4 7.57 -0.84 5.47
C TRP A 4 9.02 -1.31 5.40
N ARG A 5 9.65 -1.22 4.24
CA ARG A 5 11.06 -1.57 4.07
C ARG A 5 11.81 -0.35 3.57
N PHE A 6 12.92 -0.05 4.21
CA PHE A 6 13.84 1.01 3.85
C PHE A 6 15.09 0.33 3.31
N SER A 7 15.48 0.64 2.08
CA SER A 7 16.66 0.06 1.43
C SER A 7 17.57 1.21 0.98
N PRO A 8 18.73 1.42 1.61
CA PRO A 8 19.69 2.44 1.19
C PRO A 8 20.13 2.23 -0.27
N THR A 9 20.38 3.33 -0.97
CA THR A 9 21.03 3.39 -2.29
C THR A 9 22.18 4.40 -2.22
N GLU A 10 22.96 4.55 -3.29
CA GLU A 10 24.04 5.56 -3.32
C GLU A 10 23.49 6.99 -3.19
N GLU A 11 22.29 7.25 -3.73
CA GLU A 11 21.66 8.57 -3.82
C GLU A 11 20.65 8.83 -2.69
N GLY A 12 20.39 7.87 -1.81
CA GLY A 12 19.39 8.02 -0.76
C GLY A 12 18.81 6.69 -0.29
N LEU A 13 17.48 6.56 -0.32
CA LEU A 13 16.80 5.33 0.08
C LEU A 13 15.53 5.06 -0.73
N ILE A 14 15.25 3.78 -0.94
CA ILE A 14 13.98 3.29 -1.48
C ILE A 14 13.11 2.83 -0.31
N VAL A 15 11.94 3.43 -0.17
CA VAL A 15 10.91 2.98 0.79
C VAL A 15 9.83 2.20 0.06
N ALA A 16 9.59 0.96 0.50
CA ALA A 16 8.55 0.10 -0.05
C ALA A 16 7.49 -0.25 1.01
N ALA A 17 6.22 -0.29 0.59
CA ALA A 17 5.10 -0.73 1.41
C ALA A 17 4.57 -2.08 0.91
N ARG A 18 4.63 -3.11 1.76
CA ARG A 18 4.10 -4.46 1.45
C ARG A 18 2.80 -4.71 2.20
N HIS A 19 1.85 -5.30 1.48
CA HIS A 19 0.62 -5.85 2.04
C HIS A 19 0.50 -7.34 1.73
N THR A 20 0.09 -8.11 2.72
CA THR A 20 -0.34 -9.50 2.55
C THR A 20 -1.73 -9.62 3.17
N VAL A 21 -2.72 -9.95 2.34
CA VAL A 21 -4.13 -9.99 2.70
C VAL A 21 -4.74 -11.35 2.40
N THR A 22 -5.63 -11.78 3.27
CA THR A 22 -6.44 -12.98 3.10
C THR A 22 -7.87 -12.55 2.83
N VAL A 23 -8.42 -12.92 1.67
CA VAL A 23 -9.81 -12.63 1.33
C VAL A 23 -10.70 -13.65 2.05
N LYS A 24 -11.77 -13.16 2.71
CA LYS A 24 -12.83 -14.01 3.30
C LYS A 24 -13.96 -14.18 2.27
N PRO A 25 -14.11 -15.35 1.62
CA PRO A 25 -15.10 -15.51 0.53
C PRO A 25 -16.54 -15.27 0.98
N SER A 26 -16.89 -15.61 2.22
CA SER A 26 -18.25 -15.42 2.76
C SER A 26 -18.61 -13.94 3.03
N ALA A 27 -17.71 -13.00 2.76
CA ALA A 27 -17.91 -11.57 3.01
C ALA A 27 -17.85 -10.72 1.72
N LEU A 28 -17.81 -11.36 0.54
CA LEU A 28 -17.65 -10.65 -0.73
C LEU A 28 -18.79 -9.67 -1.03
N GLU A 29 -20.01 -10.00 -0.58
CA GLU A 29 -21.20 -9.16 -0.71
C GLU A 29 -21.06 -7.75 -0.12
N VAL A 30 -20.11 -7.52 0.80
CA VAL A 30 -19.80 -6.18 1.34
C VAL A 30 -19.28 -5.23 0.25
N LEU A 31 -18.68 -5.77 -0.82
CA LEU A 31 -18.22 -4.99 -1.96
C LEU A 31 -19.30 -4.82 -3.04
N GLY A 32 -20.49 -5.38 -2.82
CA GLY A 32 -21.63 -5.36 -3.72
C GLY A 32 -22.10 -6.76 -4.12
N PRO A 33 -23.38 -6.91 -4.50
CA PRO A 33 -23.94 -8.19 -4.92
C PRO A 33 -23.17 -8.85 -6.07
N GLY A 34 -22.91 -10.15 -5.95
CA GLY A 34 -22.25 -10.94 -7.00
C GLY A 34 -20.74 -10.70 -7.14
N THR A 35 -20.13 -10.00 -6.18
CA THR A 35 -18.67 -9.79 -6.16
C THR A 35 -17.93 -11.12 -6.12
N THR A 36 -16.94 -11.30 -7.00
CA THR A 36 -16.05 -12.47 -7.00
C THR A 36 -14.77 -12.22 -6.17
N VAL A 37 -14.04 -13.29 -5.85
CA VAL A 37 -12.71 -13.20 -5.23
C VAL A 37 -11.73 -12.40 -6.10
N ALA A 38 -11.85 -12.49 -7.43
CA ALA A 38 -11.00 -11.73 -8.35
C ALA A 38 -11.28 -10.23 -8.27
N ASP A 39 -12.55 -9.85 -8.10
CA ASP A 39 -12.96 -8.45 -7.92
C ASP A 39 -12.44 -7.92 -6.59
N ALA A 40 -12.61 -8.68 -5.51
CA ALA A 40 -12.07 -8.34 -4.20
C ALA A 40 -10.54 -8.17 -4.24
N ARG A 41 -9.81 -9.03 -4.97
CA ARG A 41 -8.36 -8.89 -5.15
C ARG A 41 -8.00 -7.58 -5.86
N ARG A 42 -8.71 -7.23 -6.94
CA ARG A 42 -8.47 -5.96 -7.66
C ARG A 42 -8.80 -4.75 -6.79
N TYR A 43 -9.91 -4.81 -6.06
CA TYR A 43 -10.32 -3.78 -5.13
C TYR A 43 -9.27 -3.56 -4.03
N LEU A 44 -8.86 -4.63 -3.33
CA LEU A 44 -7.88 -4.57 -2.25
C LEU A 44 -6.53 -4.06 -2.77
N ARG A 45 -6.07 -4.54 -3.94
CA ARG A 45 -4.83 -4.06 -4.55
C ARG A 45 -4.86 -2.54 -4.74
N ARG A 46 -5.93 -2.01 -5.33
CA ARG A 46 -6.09 -0.58 -5.61
C ARG A 46 -6.15 0.25 -4.34
N VAL A 47 -7.00 -0.12 -3.38
CA VAL A 47 -7.24 0.68 -2.17
C VAL A 47 -6.01 0.66 -1.25
N LEU A 48 -5.41 -0.51 -1.03
CA LEU A 48 -4.23 -0.62 -0.16
C LEU A 48 -3.01 0.05 -0.78
N SER A 49 -2.82 -0.05 -2.11
CA SER A 49 -1.72 0.65 -2.77
C SER A 49 -1.92 2.17 -2.70
N ALA A 50 -3.12 2.67 -2.96
CA ALA A 50 -3.40 4.11 -2.91
C ALA A 50 -3.14 4.68 -1.50
N ASN A 51 -3.62 3.99 -0.46
CA ASN A 51 -3.41 4.42 0.92
C ASN A 51 -1.93 4.43 1.30
N SER A 52 -1.20 3.34 1.02
CA SER A 52 0.23 3.30 1.34
C SER A 52 1.05 4.28 0.51
N MET A 53 0.72 4.51 -0.76
CA MET A 53 1.40 5.51 -1.59
C MET A 53 1.26 6.90 -1.00
N LYS A 54 0.08 7.28 -0.48
CA LYS A 54 -0.10 8.57 0.20
C LYS A 54 0.86 8.72 1.38
N ASN A 55 1.01 7.68 2.21
CA ASN A 55 1.96 7.70 3.31
C ASN A 55 3.41 7.77 2.85
N LEU A 56 3.78 7.05 1.77
CA LEU A 56 5.13 7.11 1.20
C LEU A 56 5.45 8.52 0.68
N TYR A 57 4.51 9.19 0.04
CA TYR A 57 4.69 10.58 -0.39
C TYR A 57 4.91 11.51 0.79
N LEU A 58 4.07 11.43 1.83
CA LEU A 58 4.24 12.25 3.03
C LEU A 58 5.58 11.99 3.72
N ALA A 59 5.98 10.73 3.84
CA ALA A 59 7.27 10.35 4.43
C ALA A 59 8.46 10.86 3.58
N LYS A 60 8.35 10.78 2.25
CA LYS A 60 9.34 11.33 1.32
C LYS A 60 9.47 12.84 1.51
N THR A 61 8.37 13.59 1.43
CA THR A 61 8.37 15.04 1.62
C THR A 61 8.99 15.43 2.96
N TYR A 62 8.56 14.78 4.05
CA TYR A 62 9.11 15.03 5.40
C TYR A 62 10.63 14.83 5.50
N ALA A 63 11.15 13.78 4.84
CA ALA A 63 12.56 13.44 4.87
C ALA A 63 13.38 14.39 3.99
N GLU A 64 12.88 14.72 2.80
CA GLU A 64 13.56 15.62 1.86
C GLU A 64 13.63 17.05 2.37
N GLU A 65 12.56 17.56 2.99
CA GLU A 65 12.58 18.87 3.67
C GLU A 65 13.66 18.95 4.75
N ARG A 66 13.93 17.85 5.46
CA ARG A 66 14.96 17.78 6.52
C ARG A 66 16.36 17.52 6.00
N ALA A 67 16.48 16.88 4.84
CA ALA A 67 17.75 16.70 4.15
C ALA A 67 18.28 18.03 3.56
N GLY A 68 17.50 19.11 3.67
CA GLY A 68 17.84 20.41 3.12
C GLY A 68 17.30 20.59 1.70
N GLY A 69 16.05 20.18 1.45
CA GLY A 69 15.28 20.77 0.37
C GLY A 69 15.39 22.30 0.37
#